data_AF-A0A2C6KGT2-F1
#
_entry.id   AF-A0A2C6KGT2-F1
#
_cell.length_a   1.000
_cell.length_b   1.000
_cell.length_c   1.000
_cell.angle_alpha   90.00
_cell.angle_beta   90.00
_cell.angle_gamma   90.00
#
_symmetry.space_group_name_H-M   'P 1'
#
loop_
_entity.id
_entity.type
_entity.pdbx_description
1 polymer ?
#
loop_
_entity_poly.entity_id
_entity_poly.type
_entity_poly.pdbx_seq_one_letter_code
_entity_poly.pdbx_strand_id
1 'polypeptide(L)'
;MATWLMKVTVETRRSAATDQTVRCAYGATSNKAARPTVTLTPQNNKVTLVCGSKDHTEVQPRDYQTNYCADANVGTACKKEAYTTFIKDFKPEWWTKVEATQNVTLTLPPENFPVTAKSIHLECGYKSEGSRESQAEGSQASRPTVCVGGCGH
;
A
#
# COMPACT_ATOMS: atom_id res chain seq x y z
N MET A 1 21.84 41.89 -20.30
CA MET A 1 22.25 41.10 -19.11
C MET A 1 21.93 39.64 -19.39
N ALA A 2 22.87 38.73 -19.19
CA ALA A 2 22.65 37.30 -19.41
C ALA A 2 22.19 36.65 -18.10
N THR A 3 21.14 35.83 -18.16
CA THR A 3 20.59 35.10 -17.01
C THR A 3 20.94 33.63 -17.13
N TRP A 4 21.41 33.00 -16.04
CA TRP A 4 21.65 31.57 -15.97
C TRP A 4 20.49 30.84 -15.29
N LEU A 5 20.16 29.65 -15.80
CA LEU A 5 19.16 28.75 -15.23
C LEU A 5 19.84 27.52 -14.63
N MET A 6 19.52 27.21 -13.38
CA MET A 6 19.92 25.97 -12.69
C MET A 6 18.74 24.99 -12.69
N LYS A 7 18.96 23.78 -13.19
CA LYS A 7 17.99 22.69 -13.08
C LYS A 7 18.21 21.92 -11.78
N VAL A 8 17.27 22.02 -10.85
CA VAL A 8 17.22 21.19 -9.64
C VAL A 8 16.20 20.08 -9.86
N THR A 9 16.61 18.83 -9.63
CA THR A 9 15.71 17.66 -9.67
C THR A 9 15.61 17.09 -8.27
N VAL A 10 14.38 16.94 -7.76
CA VAL A 10 14.12 16.28 -6.48
C VAL A 10 13.51 14.92 -6.78
N GLU A 11 14.22 13.85 -6.41
CA GLU A 11 13.71 12.50 -6.58
C GLU A 11 12.60 12.21 -5.55
N THR A 12 11.64 11.40 -5.97
CA THR A 12 10.65 10.84 -5.06
C THR A 12 11.30 9.90 -4.07
N ARG A 13 10.80 9.91 -2.82
CA ARG A 13 11.22 8.93 -1.80
C ARG A 13 10.94 7.48 -2.22
N ARG A 14 11.64 6.55 -1.58
CA ARG A 14 11.29 5.11 -1.62
C ARG A 14 10.06 4.84 -0.77
N SER A 15 9.29 3.82 -1.16
CA SER A 15 8.29 3.23 -0.28
C SER A 15 9.01 2.49 0.85
N ALA A 16 8.56 2.67 2.08
CA ALA A 16 9.22 2.10 3.25
C ALA A 16 8.23 1.87 4.39
N ALA A 17 8.58 0.92 5.26
CA ALA A 17 7.98 0.78 6.57
C ALA A 17 8.86 1.53 7.58
N THR A 18 8.23 2.28 8.47
CA THR A 18 8.87 2.86 9.65
C THR A 18 7.93 2.66 10.81
N ASP A 19 8.38 1.93 11.82
CA ASP A 19 7.53 1.37 12.88
C ASP A 19 6.32 0.65 12.25
N GLN A 20 5.12 0.94 12.74
CA GLN A 20 3.88 0.36 12.23
C GLN A 20 3.25 1.17 11.09
N THR A 21 4.02 1.99 10.39
CA THR A 21 3.53 2.79 9.27
C THR A 21 4.23 2.42 7.97
N VAL A 22 3.47 1.89 7.01
CA VAL A 22 3.91 1.70 5.63
C VAL A 22 3.57 2.95 4.83
N ARG A 23 4.58 3.64 4.30
CA ARG A 23 4.40 4.84 3.47
C ARG A 23 4.74 4.53 2.03
N CYS A 24 3.72 4.57 1.17
CA CYS A 24 3.90 4.36 -0.25
C CYS A 24 4.38 5.64 -0.96
N ALA A 25 5.07 5.42 -2.07
CA ALA A 25 5.51 6.42 -3.03
C ALA A 25 5.49 5.81 -4.43
N TYR A 26 5.44 6.67 -5.46
CA TYR A 26 5.05 6.26 -6.82
C TYR A 26 6.02 6.68 -7.91
N GLY A 27 7.18 7.25 -7.57
CA GLY A 27 8.16 7.60 -8.59
C GLY A 27 8.82 6.36 -9.18
N ALA A 28 9.60 6.59 -10.24
CA ALA A 28 10.17 5.52 -11.07
C ALA A 28 11.04 4.52 -10.28
N THR A 29 11.62 4.94 -9.16
CA THR A 29 12.49 4.12 -8.31
C THR A 29 11.88 3.76 -6.96
N SER A 30 10.67 4.25 -6.66
CA SER A 30 10.07 4.17 -5.32
C SER A 30 9.86 2.75 -4.83
N ASN A 31 9.54 1.81 -5.72
CA ASN A 31 9.19 0.42 -5.39
C ASN A 31 10.15 -0.61 -6.01
N LYS A 32 11.40 -0.21 -6.33
CA LYS A 32 12.42 -1.15 -6.84
C LYS A 32 13.10 -1.97 -5.74
N ALA A 33 13.02 -1.50 -4.49
CA ALA A 33 13.56 -2.22 -3.33
C ALA A 33 12.60 -3.32 -2.86
N ALA A 34 13.01 -4.05 -1.82
CA ALA A 34 12.13 -5.01 -1.15
C ALA A 34 10.82 -4.34 -0.70
N ARG A 35 9.74 -5.12 -0.73
CA ARG A 35 8.40 -4.65 -0.31
C ARG A 35 8.44 -4.27 1.18
N PRO A 36 7.85 -3.13 1.57
CA PRO A 36 7.66 -2.81 2.97
C PRO A 36 6.86 -3.90 3.69
N THR A 37 7.36 -4.31 4.86
CA THR A 37 6.70 -5.28 5.72
C THR A 37 6.69 -4.78 7.16
N VAL A 38 5.62 -5.06 7.88
CA VAL A 38 5.49 -4.78 9.33
C VAL A 38 5.01 -6.03 10.06
N THR A 39 5.32 -6.20 11.34
CA THR A 39 4.77 -7.32 12.12
C THR A 39 3.75 -6.77 13.10
N LEU A 40 2.54 -7.34 13.09
CA LEU A 40 1.56 -7.09 14.14
C LEU A 40 1.74 -8.11 15.26
N THR A 41 1.84 -7.63 16.49
CA THR A 41 1.84 -8.45 17.71
C THR A 41 0.75 -7.95 18.65
N PRO A 42 0.37 -8.70 19.70
CA PRO A 42 -0.58 -8.20 20.70
C PRO A 42 -0.15 -6.87 21.35
N GLN A 43 1.16 -6.60 21.44
CA GLN A 43 1.71 -5.35 21.98
C GLN A 43 1.81 -4.24 20.90
N ASN A 44 2.10 -4.62 19.66
CA ASN A 44 2.17 -3.72 18.50
C ASN A 44 1.04 -4.06 17.53
N ASN A 45 -0.19 -3.79 17.97
CA ASN A 45 -1.41 -4.34 17.38
C ASN A 45 -2.05 -3.49 16.28
N LYS A 46 -1.32 -2.47 15.83
CA LYS A 46 -1.78 -1.49 14.86
C LYS A 46 -0.84 -1.45 13.67
N VAL A 47 -1.38 -1.23 12.47
CA VAL A 47 -0.63 -0.87 11.25
C VAL A 47 -1.37 0.22 10.48
N THR A 48 -0.63 1.19 9.95
CA THR A 48 -1.14 2.23 9.06
C THR A 48 -0.50 2.10 7.67
N LEU A 49 -1.33 2.01 6.64
CA LEU A 49 -0.92 2.10 5.24
C LEU A 49 -1.24 3.49 4.71
N VAL A 50 -0.22 4.23 4.28
CA VAL A 50 -0.32 5.60 3.75
C VAL A 50 -0.14 5.56 2.24
N CYS A 51 -1.25 5.62 1.50
CA CYS A 51 -1.23 5.70 0.05
C CYS A 51 -1.02 7.13 -0.48
N GLY A 52 -1.34 8.17 0.30
CA GLY A 52 -1.20 9.56 -0.16
C GLY A 52 -2.52 10.14 -0.67
N SER A 53 -2.49 10.90 -1.77
CA SER A 53 -3.68 11.66 -2.22
C SER A 53 -4.81 10.74 -2.67
N LYS A 54 -6.03 11.02 -2.19
CA LYS A 54 -7.25 10.29 -2.57
C LYS A 54 -7.63 10.42 -4.03
N ASP A 55 -7.18 11.48 -4.68
CA ASP A 55 -7.51 11.73 -6.08
C ASP A 55 -6.65 10.86 -7.01
N HIS A 56 -5.49 10.40 -6.53
CA HIS A 56 -4.52 9.66 -7.33
C HIS A 56 -4.27 8.25 -6.84
N THR A 57 -4.82 7.84 -5.70
CA THR A 57 -4.49 6.55 -5.10
C THR A 57 -5.71 5.82 -4.57
N GLU A 58 -5.61 4.51 -4.47
CA GLU A 58 -6.65 3.64 -3.91
C GLU A 58 -6.05 2.40 -3.29
N VAL A 59 -6.56 2.02 -2.12
CA VAL A 59 -6.18 0.77 -1.45
C VAL A 59 -6.77 -0.41 -2.21
N GLN A 60 -5.95 -1.44 -2.42
CA GLN A 60 -6.35 -2.72 -2.99
C GLN A 60 -6.08 -3.87 -1.99
N PRO A 61 -6.97 -4.88 -1.92
CA PRO A 61 -8.21 -4.96 -2.70
C PRO A 61 -9.23 -3.90 -2.23
N ARG A 62 -10.15 -3.45 -3.11
CA ARG A 62 -11.11 -2.36 -2.78
C ARG A 62 -11.94 -2.63 -1.52
N ASP A 63 -12.19 -3.91 -1.24
CA ASP A 63 -12.85 -4.46 -0.07
C ASP A 63 -11.85 -4.85 1.03
N TYR A 64 -10.75 -4.10 1.17
CA TYR A 64 -9.68 -4.36 2.15
C TYR A 64 -10.17 -4.44 3.61
N GLN A 65 -11.36 -3.91 3.90
CA GLN A 65 -11.95 -3.97 5.23
C GLN A 65 -12.43 -5.38 5.61
N THR A 66 -12.64 -6.26 4.65
CA THR A 66 -13.10 -7.64 4.87
C THR A 66 -12.15 -8.68 4.26
N ASN A 67 -11.40 -8.29 3.23
CA ASN A 67 -10.55 -9.18 2.45
C ASN A 67 -9.10 -8.66 2.33
N TYR A 68 -8.19 -9.57 1.99
CA TYR A 68 -6.78 -9.29 1.70
C TYR A 68 -6.29 -10.14 0.53
N CYS A 69 -5.12 -9.82 -0.03
CA CYS A 69 -4.47 -10.69 -1.02
C CYS A 69 -3.62 -11.75 -0.31
N ALA A 70 -3.94 -13.02 -0.55
CA ALA A 70 -3.27 -14.16 0.08
C ALA A 70 -1.84 -14.37 -0.44
N ASP A 71 -1.57 -13.92 -1.66
CA ASP A 71 -0.25 -13.91 -2.27
C ASP A 71 0.25 -12.47 -2.46
N ALA A 72 1.52 -12.35 -2.85
CA ALA A 72 2.13 -11.06 -3.16
C ALA A 72 1.67 -10.49 -4.51
N ASN A 73 0.79 -11.21 -5.23
CA ASN A 73 0.09 -10.69 -6.39
C ASN A 73 -1.03 -9.78 -5.88
N VAL A 74 -0.92 -8.51 -6.21
CA VAL A 74 -1.87 -7.48 -5.78
C VAL A 74 -2.57 -6.86 -6.99
N GLY A 75 -3.60 -6.06 -6.77
CA GLY A 75 -4.39 -5.45 -7.84
C GLY A 75 -5.37 -6.44 -8.46
N THR A 76 -5.47 -6.49 -9.80
CA THR A 76 -6.46 -7.33 -10.51
C THR A 76 -6.18 -8.82 -10.41
N ALA A 77 -4.93 -9.23 -10.18
CA ALA A 77 -4.52 -10.63 -10.02
C ALA A 77 -4.56 -11.11 -8.55
N CYS A 78 -5.03 -10.26 -7.63
CA CYS A 78 -5.11 -10.56 -6.20
C CYS A 78 -5.98 -11.79 -5.93
N LYS A 79 -5.39 -12.84 -5.34
CA LYS A 79 -6.16 -13.95 -4.76
C LYS A 79 -6.75 -13.50 -3.42
N LYS A 80 -8.02 -13.09 -3.43
CA LYS A 80 -8.70 -12.60 -2.24
C LYS A 80 -9.01 -13.72 -1.23
N GLU A 81 -8.70 -13.48 0.03
CA GLU A 81 -9.16 -14.28 1.18
C GLU A 81 -9.74 -13.36 2.26
N ALA A 82 -10.66 -13.88 3.07
CA ALA A 82 -11.30 -13.11 4.14
C ALA A 82 -10.49 -13.20 5.45
N TYR A 83 -10.46 -12.14 6.24
CA TYR A 83 -9.77 -12.17 7.55
C TYR A 83 -10.37 -13.23 8.49
N THR A 84 -11.66 -13.55 8.35
CA THR A 84 -12.36 -14.58 9.12
C THR A 84 -11.80 -15.99 8.92
N THR A 85 -10.98 -16.21 7.88
CA THR A 85 -10.28 -17.48 7.65
C THR A 85 -9.23 -17.78 8.73
N PHE A 86 -8.74 -16.77 9.45
CA PHE A 86 -7.75 -16.95 10.52
C PHE A 86 -8.06 -16.13 11.80
N ILE A 87 -8.96 -15.14 11.73
CA ILE A 87 -9.48 -14.41 12.90
C ILE A 87 -11.01 -14.54 12.92
N LYS A 88 -11.53 -15.51 13.68
CA LYS A 88 -12.96 -15.90 13.65
C LYS A 88 -13.93 -14.73 13.80
N ASP A 89 -13.67 -13.85 14.77
CA ASP A 89 -14.55 -12.72 15.12
C ASP A 89 -14.06 -11.39 14.52
N PHE A 90 -13.40 -11.45 13.36
CA PHE A 90 -12.90 -10.26 12.68
C PHE A 90 -14.04 -9.28 12.37
N LYS A 91 -13.79 -7.99 12.64
CA LYS A 91 -14.75 -6.90 12.46
C LYS A 91 -14.21 -5.87 11.47
N PRO A 92 -14.95 -5.52 10.40
CA PRO A 92 -14.53 -4.47 9.45
C PRO A 92 -14.24 -3.12 10.12
N GLU A 93 -14.86 -2.85 11.27
CA GLU A 93 -14.69 -1.64 12.08
C GLU A 93 -13.30 -1.51 12.70
N TRP A 94 -12.51 -2.59 12.70
CA TRP A 94 -11.09 -2.55 13.08
C TRP A 94 -10.23 -1.81 12.05
N TRP A 95 -10.77 -1.58 10.86
CA TRP A 95 -10.21 -0.66 9.88
C TRP A 95 -10.78 0.75 10.06
N THR A 96 -9.88 1.72 10.16
CA THR A 96 -10.20 3.15 10.15
C THR A 96 -9.58 3.81 8.92
N LYS A 97 -10.24 4.82 8.37
CA LYS A 97 -9.78 5.57 7.19
C LYS A 97 -9.79 7.07 7.48
N VAL A 98 -8.74 7.78 7.07
CA VAL A 98 -8.64 9.24 7.25
C VAL A 98 -9.00 9.93 5.93
N GLU A 99 -10.25 10.33 5.71
CA GLU A 99 -10.78 10.76 4.41
C GLU A 99 -9.97 11.81 3.61
N ALA A 100 -9.23 12.70 4.28
CA ALA A 100 -8.35 13.67 3.60
C ALA A 100 -7.16 13.01 2.87
N THR A 101 -6.87 11.75 3.17
CA THR A 101 -5.76 10.96 2.66
C THR A 101 -6.26 9.53 2.38
N GLN A 102 -5.62 8.76 1.51
CA GLN A 102 -5.91 7.32 1.43
C GLN A 102 -5.09 6.56 2.48
N ASN A 103 -5.18 7.04 3.72
CA ASN A 103 -4.51 6.42 4.86
C ASN A 103 -5.51 5.53 5.57
N VAL A 104 -5.20 4.24 5.61
CA VAL A 104 -6.03 3.23 6.28
C VAL A 104 -5.23 2.61 7.41
N THR A 105 -5.91 2.28 8.49
CA THR A 105 -5.29 1.76 9.70
C THR A 105 -6.06 0.57 10.21
N LEU A 106 -5.39 -0.57 10.36
CA LEU A 106 -5.90 -1.75 11.04
C LEU A 106 -5.46 -1.72 12.50
N THR A 107 -6.39 -1.95 13.41
CA THR A 107 -6.09 -2.19 14.83
C THR A 107 -6.75 -3.50 15.25
N LEU A 108 -5.94 -4.53 15.52
CA LEU A 108 -6.43 -5.82 15.99
C LEU A 108 -6.51 -5.82 17.52
N PRO A 109 -7.64 -6.18 18.13
CA PRO A 109 -7.67 -6.39 19.58
C PRO A 109 -6.69 -7.50 19.99
N PRO A 110 -5.90 -7.34 21.07
CA PRO A 110 -4.89 -8.30 21.50
C PRO A 110 -5.41 -9.74 21.67
N GLU A 111 -6.66 -9.89 22.10
CA GLU A 111 -7.36 -11.17 22.31
C GLU A 111 -7.77 -11.87 21.01
N ASN A 112 -7.75 -11.16 19.88
CA ASN A 112 -8.20 -11.67 18.58
C ASN A 112 -7.03 -12.06 17.65
N PHE A 113 -5.80 -12.04 18.14
CA PHE A 113 -4.65 -12.52 17.37
C PHE A 113 -4.78 -14.03 17.08
N PRO A 114 -4.43 -14.48 15.86
CA PRO A 114 -4.46 -15.89 15.52
C PRO A 114 -3.39 -16.67 16.30
N VAL A 115 -3.64 -17.96 16.56
CA VAL A 115 -2.66 -18.85 17.20
C VAL A 115 -1.45 -19.10 16.31
N THR A 116 -1.65 -19.15 14.99
CA THR A 116 -0.59 -19.31 14.00
C THR A 116 -0.37 -18.01 13.23
N ALA A 117 0.90 -17.69 12.98
CA ALA A 117 1.26 -16.52 12.19
C ALA A 117 0.64 -16.59 10.79
N LYS A 118 0.12 -15.46 10.32
CA LYS A 118 -0.51 -15.33 9.01
C LYS A 118 -0.02 -14.04 8.35
N SER A 119 0.35 -14.14 7.07
CA SER A 119 0.66 -12.98 6.24
C SER A 119 -0.54 -12.58 5.39
N ILE A 120 -0.70 -11.26 5.27
CA ILE A 120 -1.68 -10.61 4.41
C ILE A 120 -0.95 -9.60 3.53
N HIS A 121 -1.46 -9.35 2.33
CA HIS A 121 -0.93 -8.32 1.44
C HIS A 121 -2.00 -7.31 1.08
N LEU A 122 -1.61 -6.03 1.11
CA LEU A 122 -2.38 -4.88 0.67
C LEU A 122 -1.52 -4.04 -0.27
N GLU A 123 -2.17 -3.25 -1.11
CA GLU A 123 -1.50 -2.40 -2.07
C GLU A 123 -2.12 -1.01 -2.10
N CYS A 124 -1.30 -0.02 -2.39
CA CYS A 124 -1.79 1.26 -2.88
C CYS A 124 -1.60 1.35 -4.40
N GLY A 125 -2.70 1.23 -5.15
CA GLY A 125 -2.72 1.44 -6.59
C GLY A 125 -2.69 2.93 -6.93
N TYR A 126 -1.91 3.32 -7.94
CA TYR A 126 -1.87 4.69 -8.46
C TYR A 126 -2.82 4.85 -9.65
N LYS A 127 -3.77 5.77 -9.56
CA LYS A 127 -4.68 6.21 -10.62
C LYS A 127 -3.97 7.26 -11.45
N SER A 128 -3.36 6.89 -12.58
CA SER A 128 -2.89 7.89 -13.54
C SER A 128 -4.09 8.53 -14.23
N GLU A 129 -4.15 9.86 -14.30
CA GLU A 129 -5.04 10.52 -15.25
C GLU A 129 -4.61 10.11 -16.67
N GLY A 130 -5.47 9.34 -17.36
CA GLY A 130 -5.25 8.94 -18.74
C GLY A 130 -4.65 7.55 -18.95
N SER A 131 -5.28 6.49 -18.44
CA SER A 131 -5.19 5.18 -19.10
C SER A 131 -6.06 5.21 -20.37
N ARG A 132 -5.61 5.90 -21.41
CA ARG A 132 -5.95 5.49 -22.78
C ARG A 132 -4.88 4.52 -23.22
N GLU A 133 -5.33 3.32 -23.54
CA GLU A 133 -4.60 2.32 -24.28
C GLU A 133 -3.88 2.98 -25.47
N SER A 134 -2.56 2.96 -25.46
CA SER A 134 -1.74 3.35 -26.60
C SER A 134 -0.50 2.48 -26.59
N GLN A 135 -0.65 1.38 -27.30
CA GLN A 135 0.41 0.54 -27.80
C GLN A 135 1.13 1.34 -28.90
N ALA A 136 2.28 1.95 -28.59
CA ALA A 136 3.34 2.31 -29.55
C ALA A 136 4.57 2.86 -28.81
N GLU A 137 5.74 2.41 -29.26
CA GLU A 137 7.07 2.69 -28.74
C GLU A 137 7.47 4.17 -28.72
N GLY A 138 8.36 4.51 -27.78
CA GLY A 138 9.30 5.62 -27.98
C GLY A 138 9.04 6.94 -27.23
N SER A 139 9.00 6.91 -25.89
CA SER A 139 9.56 7.97 -25.03
C SER A 139 9.44 7.56 -23.55
N GLN A 140 10.57 7.42 -22.86
CA GLN A 140 10.63 7.10 -21.44
C GLN A 140 10.14 8.30 -20.59
N ALA A 141 8.83 8.44 -20.46
CA ALA A 141 8.22 9.14 -19.33
C ALA A 141 7.93 8.11 -18.22
N SER A 142 8.41 8.41 -17.02
CA SER A 142 8.36 7.59 -15.80
C SER A 142 6.98 6.95 -15.56
N ARG A 143 6.87 5.64 -15.77
CA ARG A 143 5.67 4.87 -15.39
C ARG A 143 5.55 4.83 -13.86
N PRO A 144 4.39 5.19 -13.28
CA PRO A 144 4.19 5.11 -11.84
C PRO A 144 4.30 3.67 -11.36
N THR A 145 4.94 3.45 -10.21
CA THR A 145 5.19 2.11 -9.66
C THR A 145 4.21 1.78 -8.53
N VAL A 146 3.85 0.50 -8.42
CA VAL A 146 2.90 -0.03 -7.42
C VAL A 146 3.62 -0.32 -6.09
N CYS A 147 2.98 0.03 -4.97
CA CYS A 147 3.48 -0.22 -3.61
C CYS A 147 2.65 -1.29 -2.91
N VAL A 148 3.32 -2.35 -2.43
CA VAL A 148 2.69 -3.44 -1.67
C VAL A 148 3.20 -3.42 -0.24
N GLY A 149 2.28 -3.28 0.71
CA GLY A 149 2.55 -3.49 2.13
C GLY A 149 2.13 -4.90 2.53
N GLY A 150 3.01 -5.63 3.21
CA GLY A 150 2.69 -6.91 3.84
C GLY A 150 2.75 -6.82 5.37
N CYS A 151 1.99 -7.66 6.07
CA CYS A 151 2.28 -7.95 7.48
C CYS A 151 3.07 -9.27 7.63
N GLY A 152 4.24 -9.29 8.27
CA GLY A 152 4.97 -10.52 8.59
C GLY A 152 6.41 -10.39 9.10
N HIS A 153 6.67 -10.94 10.30
CA HIS A 153 7.59 -12.02 10.70
C HIS A 153 7.55 -12.09 12.23
#